data_AF-A0A2H5VI60-F1
#
_entry.id   AF-A0A2H5VI60-F1
#
_cell.length_a   1.000
_cell.length_b   1.000
_cell.length_c   1.000
_cell.angle_alpha   90.00
_cell.angle_beta   90.00
_cell.angle_gamma   90.00
#
_symmetry.space_group_name_H-M   'P 1'
#
loop_
_entity.id
_entity.type
_entity.pdbx_description
1 polymer ?
#
loop_
_entity_poly.entity_id
_entity_poly.type
_entity_poly.pdbx_seq_one_letter_code
_entity_poly.pdbx_strand_id
1 'polypeptide(L)' 'MGRSKKIRKHIAGRERQIELHKEKIAEERAKPSPDWKLIRKWEKDIAIFQREIEELTARLPSKRKRGG' A
#
# COMPACT_ATOMS: atom_id res chain seq x y z
N MET A 1 17.95 -4.44 16.05
CA MET A 1 16.97 -3.57 15.36
C MET A 1 15.61 -3.67 16.05
N GLY A 2 15.06 -2.55 16.55
CA GLY A 2 13.78 -2.55 17.26
C GLY A 2 12.58 -2.91 16.37
N ARG A 3 11.57 -3.55 16.98
CA ARG A 3 10.32 -4.01 16.33
C ARG A 3 9.64 -2.92 15.50
N SER A 4 9.60 -1.68 16.01
CA SER A 4 9.03 -0.52 15.31
C SER A 4 9.78 -0.14 14.03
N LYS A 5 11.11 -0.33 13.97
CA LYS A 5 11.90 -0.06 12.75
C LYS A 5 11.61 -1.08 11.66
N LYS A 6 11.40 -2.36 12.03
CA LYS A 6 10.99 -3.41 11.09
C LYS A 6 9.61 -3.15 10.50
N ILE A 7 8.64 -2.76 11.35
CA ILE A 7 7.27 -2.44 10.92
C ILE A 7 7.27 -1.25 9.95
N ARG A 8 7.97 -0.15 10.26
CA ARG A 8 8.10 1.01 9.37
C ARG A 8 8.73 0.66 8.01
N LYS A 9 9.77 -0.17 8.00
CA LYS A 9 10.38 -0.65 6.74
C LYS A 9 9.39 -1.48 5.92
N HIS A 10 8.55 -2.28 6.59
CA HIS A 10 7.54 -3.08 5.91
C HIS A 10 6.44 -2.21 5.30
N ILE A 11 5.94 -1.21 6.05
CA ILE A 11 5.00 -0.20 5.55
C ILE A 11 5.57 0.50 4.30
N ALA A 12 6.79 1.04 4.39
CA ALA A 12 7.43 1.70 3.25
C ALA A 12 7.59 0.79 2.02
N GLY A 13 7.84 -0.51 2.25
CA GLY A 13 7.87 -1.50 1.18
C GLY A 13 6.52 -1.66 0.49
N ARG A 14 5.42 -1.70 1.26
CA ARG A 14 4.05 -1.79 0.73
C ARG A 14 3.60 -0.52 0.04
N GLU A 15 3.93 0.64 0.58
CA GLU A 15 3.66 1.94 -0.04
C GLU A 15 4.30 2.01 -1.43
N ARG A 16 5.57 1.61 -1.56
CA ARG A 16 6.25 1.56 -2.86
C ARG A 16 5.57 0.60 -3.84
N GLN A 17 5.07 -0.56 -3.38
CA GLN A 17 4.32 -1.48 -4.25
C GLN A 17 2.99 -0.89 -4.72
N ILE A 18 2.30 -0.15 -3.86
CA ILE A 18 1.07 0.57 -4.22
C ILE A 18 1.36 1.61 -5.30
N GLU A 19 2.42 2.40 -5.16
CA GLU A 19 2.81 3.39 -6.16
C GLU A 19 3.09 2.73 -7.52
N LEU A 20 3.90 1.66 -7.53
CA LEU A 20 4.19 0.91 -8.75
C LEU A 20 2.93 0.34 -9.41
N HIS A 21 1.96 -0.14 -8.65
CA HIS A 21 0.69 -0.61 -9.21
C HIS A 21 -0.18 0.53 -9.73
N LYS A 22 -0.19 1.69 -9.07
CA LYS A 22 -0.89 2.88 -9.57
C LYS A 22 -0.29 3.38 -10.89
N GLU A 23 1.03 3.43 -11.00
CA GLU A 23 1.74 3.77 -12.24
C GLU A 23 1.35 2.80 -13.36
N LYS A 24 1.44 1.48 -13.11
CA LYS A 24 1.03 0.45 -14.07
C LYS A 24 -0.42 0.56 -14.50
N ILE A 25 -1.35 0.87 -13.58
CA ILE A 25 -2.76 1.10 -13.92
C ILE A 25 -2.89 2.32 -14.82
N ALA A 26 -2.19 3.41 -14.53
CA ALA A 26 -2.22 4.63 -15.33
C ALA A 26 -1.69 4.38 -16.75
N GLU A 27 -0.55 3.69 -16.86
CA GLU A 27 0.03 3.28 -18.15
C GLU A 27 -0.92 2.38 -18.94
N GLU A 28 -1.52 1.37 -18.30
CA GLU A 28 -2.44 0.44 -18.96
C GLU A 28 -3.71 1.14 -19.41
N ARG A 29 -4.27 2.05 -18.60
CA ARG A 29 -5.46 2.85 -18.96
C ARG A 29 -5.20 3.82 -20.11
N ALA A 30 -3.96 4.24 -20.33
CA ALA A 30 -3.59 5.11 -21.45
C ALA A 30 -3.44 4.35 -22.78
N LYS A 31 -3.41 3.01 -22.76
CA LYS A 31 -3.34 2.21 -23.98
C LYS A 31 -4.66 2.28 -24.76
N PRO A 32 -4.62 2.18 -26.10
CA PRO A 32 -5.83 2.18 -26.94
C PRO A 32 -6.76 0.99 -26.67
N SER A 33 -6.23 -0.12 -26.18
CA SER A 33 -7.00 -1.29 -25.74
C SER A 33 -6.49 -1.75 -24.36
N PRO A 34 -7.00 -1.16 -23.26
CA PRO A 34 -6.54 -1.48 -21.91
C PRO A 34 -6.97 -2.89 -21.46
N ASP A 35 -6.07 -3.61 -20.78
CA ASP A 35 -6.43 -4.87 -20.13
C ASP A 35 -7.10 -4.62 -18.77
N TRP A 36 -8.44 -4.63 -18.79
CA TRP A 36 -9.26 -4.46 -17.59
C TRP A 36 -9.11 -5.59 -16.56
N LYS A 37 -8.75 -6.81 -16.96
CA LYS A 37 -8.51 -7.89 -15.99
C LYS A 37 -7.23 -7.62 -15.21
N LEU A 38 -6.21 -7.14 -15.90
CA LEU A 38 -4.93 -6.78 -15.30
C LEU A 38 -5.06 -5.55 -14.38
N ILE A 39 -5.78 -4.51 -14.82
CA ILE A 39 -6.10 -3.34 -13.98
C ILE A 39 -6.83 -3.76 -12.71
N ARG A 40 -7.90 -4.57 -12.83
CA ARG A 40 -8.66 -5.05 -11.66
C ARG A 40 -7.81 -5.89 -10.71
N LYS A 41 -6.85 -6.64 -11.23
CA LYS A 41 -5.91 -7.40 -10.40
C LYS A 41 -5.03 -6.45 -9.59
N TRP A 42 -4.43 -5.45 -10.22
CA TRP A 42 -3.61 -4.46 -9.52
C TRP A 42 -4.42 -3.62 -8.53
N GLU A 43 -5.66 -3.27 -8.84
CA GLU A 43 -6.57 -2.59 -7.91
C GLU A 43 -6.84 -3.43 -6.64
N LYS A 44 -7.05 -4.75 -6.80
CA LYS A 44 -7.17 -5.67 -5.66
C LYS A 44 -5.88 -5.77 -4.86
N ASP A 45 -4.73 -5.87 -5.52
CA ASP A 45 -3.43 -5.92 -4.85
C ASP A 45 -3.18 -4.64 -4.04
N ILE A 46 -3.52 -3.47 -4.57
CA ILE A 46 -3.48 -2.19 -3.85
C ILE A 46 -4.35 -2.22 -2.59
N ALA A 47 -5.59 -2.69 -2.68
CA ALA A 47 -6.49 -2.77 -1.54
C ALA A 47 -5.95 -3.70 -0.43
N ILE A 48 -5.34 -4.82 -0.81
CA ILE A 48 -4.68 -5.74 0.12
C ILE A 48 -3.50 -5.05 0.81
N PHE A 49 -2.62 -4.39 0.05
CA PHE A 49 -1.46 -3.69 0.62
C PHE A 49 -1.86 -2.52 1.52
N GLN A 50 -2.93 -1.79 1.17
CA GLN A 50 -3.46 -0.72 2.02
C GLN A 50 -3.95 -1.26 3.36
N ARG A 51 -4.69 -2.38 3.35
CA ARG A 51 -5.14 -3.05 4.57
C ARG A 51 -3.97 -3.53 5.42
N GLU A 52 -2.94 -4.12 4.81
CA GLU A 52 -1.72 -4.53 5.53
C GLU A 52 -1.02 -3.32 6.18
N ILE A 53 -0.92 -2.19 5.48
CA ILE A 53 -0.34 -0.94 6.03
C ILE A 53 -1.16 -0.47 7.24
N GLU A 54 -2.48 -0.46 7.15
CA GLU A 54 -3.36 -0.06 8.25
C GLU A 54 -3.13 -0.94 9.49
N GLU A 55 -3.13 -2.26 9.33
CA GLU A 55 -2.88 -3.22 10.41
C GLU A 55 -1.48 -3.05 11.01
N LEU A 56 -0.46 -2.84 10.18
CA LEU A 56 0.91 -2.59 10.63
C LEU A 56 1.05 -1.26 11.38
N THR A 57 0.34 -0.23 10.90
CA THR A 57 0.33 1.11 11.51
C THR A 57 -0.36 1.08 12.86
N ALA A 58 -1.48 0.37 12.98
CA ALA A 58 -2.16 0.15 14.26
C ALA A 58 -1.29 -0.58 15.29
N ARG A 59 -0.36 -1.43 14.83
CA ARG A 59 0.61 -2.16 15.68
C ARG A 59 1.83 -1.33 16.06
N LEU A 60 2.06 -0.17 15.44
CA LEU A 60 3.07 0.76 15.93
C LEU A 60 2.53 1.41 17.21
N PRO A 61 3.33 1.47 18.29
CA PRO A 61 2.94 2.23 19.47
C PRO A 61 2.84 3.70 19.06
N SER A 62 1.61 4.15 18.78
CA SER A 62 1.34 5.52 18.42
C SER A 62 1.59 6.37 19.66
N LYS A 63 2.61 7.22 19.60
CA LYS A 63 2.89 8.20 20.64
C LYS A 63 1.86 9.34 20.50
N ARG A 64 0.56 9.08 20.76
CA ARG A 64 -0.52 10.01 21.17
C ARG A 64 -1.92 9.48 20.86
N LYS A 65 -2.59 8.97 21.90
CA LYS A 65 -3.94 9.44 22.27
C LYS A 65 -3.94 9.60 23.80
N ARG A 66 -3.39 10.72 24.25
CA ARG A 66 -3.54 11.25 25.60
C ARG A 66 -4.04 12.69 25.40
N GLY A 67 -5.26 12.96 25.85
CA GLY A 67 -5.82 14.31 26.02
C GLY A 67 -6.62 14.84 24.83
N GLY A 68 -7.89 15.15 25.10
CA GLY A 68 -8.89 15.73 24.20
C GLY A 68 -10.25 15.19 24.56
#